data_AF-A0A8T4SY53-F1
#
_entry.id   AF-A0A8T4SY53-F1
#
_cell.length_a   1.000
_cell.length_b   1.000
_cell.length_c   1.000
_cell.angle_alpha   90.00
_cell.angle_beta   90.00
_cell.angle_gamma   90.00
#
_symmetry.space_group_name_H-M   'P 1'
#
loop_
_entity.id
_entity.type
_entity.pdbx_description
1 polymer ?
#
loop_
_entity_poly.entity_id
_entity_poly.type
_entity_poly.pdbx_seq_one_letter_code
_entity_poly.pdbx_strand_id
1 'polypeptide(L)'
;MKKIILYLGFVVFLAVFVSAGTVTRSFNHDPTYASGQVVVTLTIDVAAGENFYVIDEVFPSGFTVTNTGGASTLTAGHLKWAVYSGVQDTTLSYTLNVPATTGSYAFSGSYAFQGATATSIIGGDPSLQITSCTASTETCNNADNDCDYLIDEGCDDDNDNYADVTMTCSGSFRDGLGVVRLCSSFGGDCDDNSNARNPGATELCDAIDQNCDGNPYNGFTQETCQAFCESQGFTWSDNGGNLNCCGNNANEDSPFQATETACTDTRDNDCNGLIDVNDAACITCVDADGDTRFAISAFCPSGTDCDDSRATVYPGAPEICDGFDNDCAGGIPADESDSDSDSFRVCQGDCRDTDALTYPGAQEICISTNFDIDNDCDGLVDEPIFGQPLNTGLRDCTLQCAGDVQTLASIDYWYSTQIGMLDIVQGLEYWYVCP
;
A
#
# COMPACT_ATOMS: atom_id res chain seq x y z
N MET A 1 28.67 -34.51 -64.53
CA MET A 1 27.54 -34.05 -63.69
C MET A 1 26.89 -32.85 -64.36
N LYS A 2 25.74 -33.03 -65.04
CA LYS A 2 24.82 -31.94 -65.43
C LYS A 2 23.42 -32.51 -65.25
N LYS A 3 22.72 -32.09 -64.19
CA LYS A 3 21.34 -32.47 -63.90
C LYS A 3 20.42 -31.68 -64.82
N ILE A 4 19.63 -32.38 -65.63
CA ILE A 4 18.56 -31.80 -66.44
C ILE A 4 17.37 -31.59 -65.50
N ILE A 5 17.01 -30.33 -65.25
CA ILE A 5 15.81 -29.96 -64.49
C ILE A 5 14.66 -29.88 -65.50
N LEU A 6 13.70 -30.80 -65.36
CA LEU A 6 12.48 -30.87 -66.13
C LEU A 6 11.44 -29.94 -65.47
N TYR A 7 11.12 -28.81 -66.09
CA TYR A 7 10.03 -27.93 -65.63
C TYR A 7 8.68 -28.53 -66.04
N LEU A 8 7.96 -29.14 -65.10
CA LEU A 8 6.54 -29.44 -65.24
C LEU A 8 5.76 -28.15 -64.94
N GLY A 9 5.25 -27.50 -65.98
CA GLY A 9 4.34 -26.35 -65.82
C GLY A 9 2.98 -26.83 -65.31
N PHE A 10 2.73 -26.65 -64.01
CA PHE A 10 1.43 -26.87 -63.40
C PHE A 10 0.57 -25.64 -63.67
N VAL A 11 -0.30 -25.71 -64.68
CA VAL A 11 -1.31 -24.68 -64.95
C VAL A 11 -2.38 -24.80 -63.87
N VAL A 12 -2.29 -23.95 -62.84
CA VAL A 12 -3.38 -23.78 -61.86
C VAL A 12 -4.54 -23.09 -62.61
N PHE A 13 -5.56 -23.87 -62.94
CA PHE A 13 -6.83 -23.33 -63.43
C PHE A 13 -7.51 -22.66 -62.24
N LEU A 14 -7.26 -21.36 -62.05
CA LEU A 14 -7.97 -20.56 -61.06
C LEU A 14 -9.42 -20.43 -61.55
N ALA A 15 -10.30 -21.30 -61.04
CA ALA A 15 -11.73 -21.16 -61.25
C ALA A 15 -12.15 -19.84 -60.59
N VAL A 16 -12.35 -18.81 -61.40
CA VAL A 16 -13.01 -17.58 -60.97
C VAL A 16 -14.46 -17.97 -60.73
N PHE A 17 -14.81 -18.27 -59.48
CA PHE A 17 -16.19 -18.39 -59.07
C PHE A 17 -16.79 -16.98 -59.12
N VAL A 18 -17.57 -16.69 -60.17
CA VAL A 18 -18.43 -15.51 -60.18
C VAL A 18 -19.51 -15.79 -59.13
N SER A 19 -19.58 -15.00 -58.05
CA SER A 19 -20.69 -15.13 -57.11
C SER A 19 -21.98 -14.74 -57.84
N ALA A 20 -23.04 -15.52 -57.68
CA ALA A 20 -24.35 -15.15 -58.18
C ALA A 20 -24.93 -14.05 -57.28
N GLY A 21 -25.70 -13.14 -57.86
CA GLY A 21 -26.41 -12.12 -57.08
C GLY A 21 -27.40 -12.79 -56.11
N THR A 22 -27.63 -12.18 -54.96
CA THR A 22 -28.51 -12.72 -53.93
C THR A 22 -29.55 -11.71 -53.47
N VAL A 23 -30.67 -12.22 -52.97
CA VAL A 23 -31.68 -11.43 -52.27
C VAL A 23 -31.98 -12.11 -50.94
N THR A 24 -31.82 -11.38 -49.84
CA THR A 24 -32.09 -11.87 -48.48
C THR A 24 -33.10 -10.98 -47.78
N ARG A 25 -34.02 -11.59 -47.04
CA ARG A 25 -35.00 -10.90 -46.20
C ARG A 25 -34.53 -10.79 -44.76
N SER A 26 -34.79 -9.65 -44.15
CA SER A 26 -34.78 -9.44 -42.71
C SER A 26 -36.03 -8.68 -42.26
N PHE A 27 -36.35 -8.79 -40.98
CA PHE A 27 -37.38 -8.00 -40.31
C PHE A 27 -36.73 -6.93 -39.43
N ASN A 28 -37.41 -5.81 -39.19
CA ASN A 28 -36.90 -4.77 -38.28
C ASN A 28 -36.77 -5.27 -36.84
N HIS A 29 -37.61 -6.24 -36.42
CA HIS A 29 -37.55 -6.90 -35.12
C HIS A 29 -38.04 -8.36 -35.22
N ASP A 30 -37.82 -9.19 -34.20
CA ASP A 30 -38.46 -10.50 -34.04
C ASP A 30 -39.91 -10.27 -33.55
N PRO A 31 -40.91 -10.21 -34.42
CA PRO A 31 -42.15 -9.54 -34.08
C PRO A 31 -43.09 -10.57 -33.49
N THR A 32 -42.96 -10.71 -32.18
CA THR A 32 -43.60 -11.77 -31.42
C THR A 32 -45.07 -11.49 -31.14
N TYR A 33 -45.73 -10.46 -31.70
CA TYR A 33 -47.01 -9.97 -31.14
C TYR A 33 -48.15 -9.62 -32.11
N ALA A 34 -49.40 -9.78 -31.63
CA ALA A 34 -50.66 -9.87 -32.39
C ALA A 34 -51.34 -8.54 -32.81
N SER A 35 -50.57 -7.50 -33.11
CA SER A 35 -51.05 -6.32 -33.87
C SER A 35 -49.83 -5.57 -34.40
N GLY A 36 -49.96 -4.42 -35.06
CA GLY A 36 -48.79 -3.59 -35.43
C GLY A 36 -48.31 -3.69 -36.86
N GLN A 37 -47.21 -2.99 -37.14
CA GLN A 37 -46.55 -2.94 -38.44
C GLN A 37 -45.18 -3.60 -38.39
N VAL A 38 -44.91 -4.53 -39.30
CA VAL A 38 -43.57 -5.06 -39.53
C VAL A 38 -42.98 -4.42 -40.78
N VAL A 39 -41.74 -3.94 -40.66
CA VAL A 39 -40.94 -3.50 -41.81
C VAL A 39 -40.11 -4.69 -42.28
N VAL A 40 -40.35 -5.09 -43.52
CA VAL A 40 -39.58 -6.15 -44.16
C VAL A 40 -38.56 -5.50 -45.07
N THR A 41 -37.29 -5.86 -44.88
CA THR A 41 -36.18 -5.36 -45.71
C THR A 41 -35.63 -6.49 -46.56
N LEU A 42 -35.58 -6.26 -47.86
CA LEU A 42 -34.88 -7.09 -48.82
C LEU A 42 -33.53 -6.44 -49.11
N THR A 43 -32.44 -7.16 -48.84
CA THR A 43 -31.09 -6.77 -49.24
C THR A 43 -30.75 -7.46 -50.54
N ILE A 44 -30.43 -6.68 -51.57
CA ILE A 44 -30.09 -7.14 -52.91
C ILE A 44 -28.58 -6.95 -53.07
N ASP A 45 -27.87 -8.06 -53.22
CA ASP A 45 -26.45 -8.10 -53.59
C ASP A 45 -26.37 -8.44 -55.08
N VAL A 46 -25.90 -7.49 -55.88
CA VAL A 46 -25.87 -7.56 -57.34
C VAL A 46 -24.50 -8.02 -57.79
N ALA A 47 -24.44 -9.24 -58.34
CA ALA A 47 -23.21 -9.76 -58.90
C ALA A 47 -22.67 -8.93 -60.08
N ALA A 48 -21.35 -8.95 -60.25
CA ALA A 48 -20.69 -8.23 -61.34
C ALA A 48 -21.20 -8.67 -62.72
N GLY A 49 -21.70 -7.70 -63.50
CA GLY A 49 -22.20 -7.92 -64.86
C GLY A 49 -23.72 -8.06 -64.99
N GLU A 50 -24.44 -8.11 -63.87
CA GLU A 50 -25.90 -8.08 -63.86
C GLU A 50 -26.41 -6.69 -64.24
N ASN A 51 -27.43 -6.64 -65.13
CA ASN A 51 -28.00 -5.36 -65.59
C ASN A 51 -29.47 -5.17 -65.21
N PHE A 52 -30.15 -6.25 -64.81
CA PHE A 52 -31.53 -6.20 -64.35
C PHE A 52 -31.80 -7.28 -63.30
N TYR A 53 -32.78 -7.03 -62.44
CA TYR A 53 -33.36 -8.05 -61.58
C TYR A 53 -34.88 -7.91 -61.49
N VAL A 54 -35.53 -9.01 -61.19
CA VAL A 54 -36.95 -9.06 -60.82
C VAL A 54 -37.11 -9.77 -59.49
N ILE A 55 -37.99 -9.25 -58.65
CA ILE A 55 -38.31 -9.80 -57.35
C ILE A 55 -39.82 -9.96 -57.28
N ASP A 56 -40.27 -11.12 -56.83
CA ASP A 56 -41.66 -11.44 -56.54
C ASP A 56 -41.73 -11.93 -55.09
N GLU A 57 -41.91 -11.00 -54.17
CA GLU A 57 -42.06 -11.31 -52.76
C GLU A 57 -43.49 -11.77 -52.47
N VAL A 58 -43.62 -12.83 -51.67
CA VAL A 58 -44.91 -13.43 -51.33
C VAL A 58 -45.05 -13.40 -49.82
N PHE A 59 -45.89 -12.48 -49.35
CA PHE A 59 -46.17 -12.33 -47.93
C PHE A 59 -47.34 -13.23 -47.50
N PRO A 60 -47.38 -13.65 -46.22
CA PRO A 60 -48.38 -14.58 -45.71
C PRO A 60 -49.80 -14.01 -45.80
N SER A 61 -50.81 -14.89 -45.88
CA SER A 61 -52.21 -14.48 -45.81
C SER A 61 -52.55 -13.87 -44.45
N GLY A 62 -53.52 -12.96 -44.42
CA GLY A 62 -53.92 -12.23 -43.21
C GLY A 62 -53.18 -10.92 -42.98
N PHE A 63 -52.02 -10.72 -43.60
CA PHE A 63 -51.31 -9.44 -43.59
C PHE A 63 -51.93 -8.44 -44.58
N THR A 64 -51.81 -7.16 -44.27
CA THR A 64 -52.19 -6.08 -45.20
C THR A 64 -51.01 -5.15 -45.45
N VAL A 65 -50.75 -4.79 -46.70
CA VAL A 65 -49.63 -3.90 -47.06
C VAL A 65 -50.02 -2.46 -46.75
N THR A 66 -49.20 -1.74 -45.97
CA THR A 66 -49.40 -0.32 -45.67
C THR A 66 -48.45 0.59 -46.43
N ASN A 67 -47.26 0.09 -46.75
CA ASN A 67 -46.31 0.74 -47.64
C ASN A 67 -45.72 -0.32 -48.58
N THR A 68 -45.78 -0.08 -49.88
CA THR A 68 -45.31 -1.04 -50.89
C THR A 68 -43.81 -0.94 -51.16
N GLY A 69 -43.10 0.09 -50.67
CA GLY A 69 -41.68 0.27 -51.02
C GLY A 69 -41.45 0.41 -52.53
N GLY A 70 -42.44 0.93 -53.26
CA GLY A 70 -42.40 1.04 -54.73
C GLY A 70 -42.76 -0.24 -55.49
N ALA A 71 -43.16 -1.33 -54.82
CA ALA A 71 -43.60 -2.55 -55.51
C ALA A 71 -44.95 -2.40 -56.19
N SER A 72 -45.17 -3.21 -57.22
CA SER A 72 -46.48 -3.48 -57.81
C SER A 72 -47.27 -4.47 -56.94
N THR A 73 -48.56 -4.18 -56.74
CA THR A 73 -49.52 -4.98 -55.95
C THR A 73 -50.63 -5.60 -56.81
N LEU A 74 -50.43 -5.69 -58.13
CA LEU A 74 -51.44 -6.18 -59.08
C LEU A 74 -51.87 -7.64 -58.83
N THR A 75 -51.03 -8.43 -58.14
CA THR A 75 -51.34 -9.79 -57.74
C THR A 75 -51.50 -9.82 -56.22
N ALA A 76 -52.68 -10.19 -55.73
CA ALA A 76 -52.96 -10.25 -54.29
C ALA A 76 -52.00 -11.21 -53.57
N GLY A 77 -51.42 -10.79 -52.46
CA GLY A 77 -50.40 -11.55 -51.71
C GLY A 77 -48.97 -11.41 -52.25
N HIS A 78 -48.77 -10.65 -53.33
CA HIS A 78 -47.46 -10.44 -53.95
C HIS A 78 -47.04 -8.97 -53.94
N LEU A 79 -45.75 -8.73 -53.75
CA LEU A 79 -45.08 -7.45 -54.00
C LEU A 79 -43.99 -7.67 -55.04
N LYS A 80 -44.12 -6.99 -56.19
CA LYS A 80 -43.22 -7.21 -57.33
C LYS A 80 -42.41 -5.98 -57.69
N TRP A 81 -41.10 -6.16 -57.82
CA TRP A 81 -40.17 -5.15 -58.34
C TRP A 81 -39.50 -5.66 -59.60
N ALA A 82 -39.30 -4.76 -60.55
CA ALA A 82 -38.53 -5.03 -61.76
C ALA A 82 -37.66 -3.81 -62.08
N VAL A 83 -36.35 -3.99 -62.02
CA VAL A 83 -35.37 -2.93 -62.31
C VAL A 83 -34.58 -3.36 -63.54
N TYR A 84 -34.67 -2.58 -64.61
CA TYR A 84 -34.18 -2.96 -65.94
C TYR A 84 -32.82 -2.35 -66.34
N SER A 85 -32.26 -1.48 -65.50
CA SER A 85 -30.98 -0.81 -65.76
C SER A 85 -30.43 -0.17 -64.50
N GLY A 86 -29.11 0.00 -64.43
CA GLY A 86 -28.46 0.72 -63.34
C GLY A 86 -28.55 0.01 -61.99
N VAL A 87 -28.61 -1.32 -62.01
CA VAL A 87 -28.65 -2.15 -60.80
C VAL A 87 -27.33 -2.04 -60.05
N GLN A 88 -27.43 -1.92 -58.73
CA GLN A 88 -26.34 -1.89 -57.76
C GLN A 88 -26.87 -2.50 -56.47
N ASP A 89 -25.95 -2.83 -55.56
CA ASP A 89 -26.31 -3.27 -54.22
C ASP A 89 -27.22 -2.23 -53.56
N THR A 90 -28.35 -2.70 -53.05
CA THR A 90 -29.36 -1.82 -52.47
C THR A 90 -30.25 -2.58 -51.52
N THR A 91 -31.00 -1.83 -50.71
CA THR A 91 -32.11 -2.36 -49.92
C THR A 91 -33.44 -1.88 -50.49
N LEU A 92 -34.47 -2.73 -50.36
CA LEU A 92 -35.87 -2.39 -50.57
C LEU A 92 -36.62 -2.68 -49.29
N SER A 93 -37.44 -1.75 -48.81
CA SER A 93 -38.23 -1.93 -47.59
C SER A 93 -39.70 -1.70 -47.85
N TYR A 94 -40.54 -2.56 -47.32
CA TYR A 94 -42.00 -2.45 -47.36
C TYR A 94 -42.59 -2.74 -45.98
N THR A 95 -43.83 -2.31 -45.77
CA THR A 95 -44.48 -2.38 -44.45
C THR A 95 -45.78 -3.16 -44.53
N LEU A 96 -45.97 -4.10 -43.61
CA LEU A 96 -47.19 -4.89 -43.47
C LEU A 96 -47.82 -4.64 -42.10
N ASN A 97 -49.14 -4.51 -42.04
CA ASN A 97 -49.86 -4.73 -40.79
C ASN A 97 -49.96 -6.24 -40.51
N VAL A 98 -49.63 -6.59 -39.28
CA VAL A 98 -49.61 -7.94 -38.71
C VAL A 98 -51.04 -8.37 -38.33
N PRO A 99 -51.48 -9.60 -38.67
CA PRO A 99 -52.80 -10.09 -38.28
C PRO A 99 -52.91 -10.35 -36.78
N ALA A 100 -54.10 -10.16 -36.22
CA ALA A 100 -54.35 -10.39 -34.79
C ALA A 100 -54.34 -11.87 -34.34
N THR A 101 -54.02 -12.79 -35.25
CA THR A 101 -54.03 -14.22 -34.97
C THR A 101 -52.62 -14.69 -34.69
N THR A 102 -52.41 -15.31 -33.52
CA THR A 102 -51.12 -15.92 -33.17
C THR A 102 -50.80 -17.09 -34.10
N GLY A 103 -49.54 -17.24 -34.51
CA GLY A 103 -49.08 -18.34 -35.34
C GLY A 103 -47.74 -18.06 -36.03
N SER A 104 -47.24 -19.08 -36.73
CA SER A 104 -46.08 -18.98 -37.61
C SER A 104 -46.52 -18.65 -39.03
N TYR A 105 -45.96 -17.59 -39.60
CA TYR A 105 -46.33 -17.09 -40.92
C TYR A 105 -45.13 -17.12 -41.86
N ALA A 106 -45.12 -18.12 -42.75
CA ALA A 106 -44.04 -18.33 -43.71
C ALA A 106 -44.19 -17.42 -44.93
N PHE A 107 -43.09 -16.79 -45.32
CA PHE A 107 -42.99 -16.05 -46.57
C PHE A 107 -42.36 -16.94 -47.65
N SER A 108 -42.70 -16.69 -48.92
CA SER A 108 -42.31 -17.58 -50.04
C SER A 108 -41.88 -16.85 -51.31
N GLY A 109 -41.30 -15.66 -51.15
CA GLY A 109 -40.81 -14.86 -52.26
C GLY A 109 -39.67 -15.47 -53.08
N SER A 110 -39.56 -15.02 -54.32
CA SER A 110 -38.55 -15.47 -55.29
C SER A 110 -37.96 -14.29 -56.07
N TYR A 111 -36.79 -14.49 -56.67
CA TYR A 111 -36.10 -13.49 -57.48
C TYR A 111 -35.42 -14.11 -58.70
N ALA A 112 -35.09 -13.30 -59.69
CA ALA A 112 -34.24 -13.68 -60.80
C ALA A 112 -33.40 -12.48 -61.27
N PHE A 113 -32.13 -12.75 -61.56
CA PHE A 113 -31.18 -11.82 -62.17
C PHE A 113 -31.09 -12.06 -63.69
N GLN A 114 -30.28 -11.27 -64.40
CA GLN A 114 -30.16 -11.37 -65.85
C GLN A 114 -29.64 -12.75 -66.27
N GLY A 115 -30.30 -13.36 -67.26
CA GLY A 115 -29.86 -14.64 -67.81
C GLY A 115 -30.16 -15.86 -66.93
N ALA A 116 -30.85 -15.68 -65.80
CA ALA A 116 -31.30 -16.79 -64.98
C ALA A 116 -32.29 -17.68 -65.74
N THR A 117 -32.05 -19.00 -65.77
CA THR A 117 -32.93 -19.98 -66.41
C THR A 117 -34.08 -20.45 -65.51
N ALA A 118 -34.03 -20.08 -64.23
CA ALA A 118 -35.03 -20.35 -63.21
C ALA A 118 -34.97 -19.26 -62.12
N THR A 119 -36.04 -19.12 -61.34
CA THR A 119 -36.07 -18.22 -60.17
C THR A 119 -35.39 -18.86 -58.97
N SER A 120 -34.74 -18.03 -58.15
CA SER A 120 -34.18 -18.38 -56.85
C SER A 120 -35.15 -18.00 -55.74
N ILE A 121 -35.09 -18.69 -54.60
CA ILE A 121 -35.89 -18.36 -53.41
C ILE A 121 -35.16 -17.26 -52.62
N ILE A 122 -35.90 -16.28 -52.11
CA ILE A 122 -35.35 -15.23 -51.25
C ILE A 122 -34.82 -15.87 -49.95
N GLY A 123 -33.56 -15.61 -49.61
CA GLY A 123 -32.89 -16.11 -48.40
C GLY A 123 -33.20 -15.27 -47.16
N GLY A 124 -32.44 -15.47 -46.08
CA GLY A 124 -32.64 -14.76 -44.81
C GLY A 124 -33.79 -15.34 -43.97
N ASP A 125 -34.54 -14.50 -43.26
CA ASP A 125 -35.54 -14.94 -42.27
C ASP A 125 -36.78 -15.55 -42.95
N PRO A 126 -37.11 -16.84 -42.78
CA PRO A 126 -38.12 -17.53 -43.59
C PRO A 126 -39.57 -17.29 -43.12
N SER A 127 -39.78 -16.93 -41.86
CA SER A 127 -41.11 -16.81 -41.26
C SER A 127 -41.16 -15.83 -40.10
N LEU A 128 -42.36 -15.31 -39.85
CA LEU A 128 -42.71 -14.48 -38.70
C LEU A 128 -43.39 -15.30 -37.61
N GLN A 129 -43.03 -15.15 -36.33
CA GLN A 129 -43.75 -15.76 -35.22
C GLN A 129 -44.64 -14.74 -34.52
N ILE A 130 -45.96 -14.83 -34.64
CA ILE A 130 -46.91 -13.98 -33.91
C ILE A 130 -47.40 -14.70 -32.65
N THR A 131 -47.28 -14.09 -31.49
CA THR A 131 -47.81 -14.54 -30.19
C THR A 131 -48.70 -13.46 -29.56
N SER A 132 -49.32 -13.75 -28.42
CA SER A 132 -50.19 -12.79 -27.72
C SER A 132 -49.39 -11.97 -26.72
N CYS A 133 -49.42 -10.64 -26.83
CA CYS A 133 -48.82 -9.71 -25.88
C CYS A 133 -49.87 -9.16 -24.92
N THR A 134 -49.52 -8.98 -23.66
CA THR A 134 -50.31 -8.16 -22.73
C THR A 134 -49.42 -7.02 -22.29
N ALA A 135 -49.69 -5.81 -22.80
CA ALA A 135 -48.84 -4.64 -22.56
C ALA A 135 -48.56 -4.45 -21.07
N SER A 136 -47.27 -4.44 -20.74
CA SER A 136 -46.72 -4.19 -19.42
C SER A 136 -45.63 -3.11 -19.54
N THR A 137 -44.97 -2.75 -18.45
CA THR A 137 -43.80 -1.86 -18.52
C THR A 137 -42.63 -2.61 -19.14
N GLU A 138 -41.87 -1.94 -20.00
CA GLU A 138 -40.74 -2.53 -20.69
C GLU A 138 -39.68 -3.06 -19.70
N THR A 139 -39.11 -4.21 -20.03
CA THR A 139 -38.06 -4.89 -19.25
C THR A 139 -37.00 -5.36 -20.23
N CYS A 140 -35.72 -5.07 -19.95
CA CYS A 140 -34.62 -5.44 -20.83
C CYS A 140 -34.40 -6.96 -20.80
N ASN A 141 -35.16 -7.68 -21.62
CA ASN A 141 -35.23 -9.14 -21.64
C ASN A 141 -35.30 -9.73 -23.06
N ASN A 142 -35.02 -8.91 -24.08
CA ASN A 142 -35.05 -9.29 -25.48
C ASN A 142 -36.44 -9.77 -25.92
N ALA A 143 -37.48 -9.19 -25.32
CA ALA A 143 -38.85 -9.29 -25.76
C ALA A 143 -39.53 -7.93 -25.59
N ASP A 144 -40.33 -7.57 -26.58
CA ASP A 144 -41.21 -6.40 -26.56
C ASP A 144 -42.32 -6.64 -25.50
N ASN A 145 -42.21 -6.00 -24.34
CA ASN A 145 -43.10 -6.25 -23.19
C ASN A 145 -44.26 -5.27 -23.11
N ASP A 146 -44.12 -4.09 -23.70
CA ASP A 146 -45.14 -3.06 -23.77
C ASP A 146 -45.98 -3.11 -25.07
N CYS A 147 -45.58 -3.98 -26.01
CA CYS A 147 -46.23 -4.28 -27.27
C CYS A 147 -46.23 -3.12 -28.27
N ASP A 148 -45.20 -2.26 -28.23
CA ASP A 148 -45.04 -1.11 -29.13
C ASP A 148 -44.23 -1.42 -30.41
N TYR A 149 -43.78 -2.68 -30.57
CA TYR A 149 -43.00 -3.22 -31.69
C TYR A 149 -41.53 -2.84 -31.72
N LEU A 150 -41.03 -2.17 -30.69
CA LEU A 150 -39.62 -2.06 -30.40
C LEU A 150 -39.26 -3.13 -29.35
N ILE A 151 -38.02 -3.60 -29.38
CA ILE A 151 -37.54 -4.58 -28.40
C ILE A 151 -36.56 -3.84 -27.53
N ASP A 152 -36.77 -3.90 -26.21
CA ASP A 152 -35.89 -3.31 -25.22
C ASP A 152 -35.64 -1.80 -25.49
N GLU A 153 -36.65 -1.08 -25.97
CA GLU A 153 -36.55 0.36 -26.14
C GLU A 153 -36.37 1.05 -24.79
N GLY A 154 -35.45 2.02 -24.76
CA GLY A 154 -35.07 2.68 -23.51
C GLY A 154 -34.01 1.91 -22.71
N CYS A 155 -33.64 0.68 -23.10
CA CYS A 155 -32.69 -0.10 -22.30
C CYS A 155 -31.24 0.37 -22.42
N ASP A 156 -30.83 1.04 -23.49
CA ASP A 156 -29.44 1.46 -23.77
C ASP A 156 -29.48 2.84 -24.43
N ASP A 157 -29.85 3.86 -23.66
CA ASP A 157 -30.23 5.19 -24.17
C ASP A 157 -29.05 5.98 -24.75
N ASP A 158 -27.84 5.75 -24.26
CA ASP A 158 -26.62 6.41 -24.71
C ASP A 158 -25.75 5.54 -25.65
N ASN A 159 -26.23 4.34 -25.97
CA ASN A 159 -25.63 3.35 -26.87
C ASN A 159 -24.22 2.90 -26.45
N ASP A 160 -23.99 2.70 -25.16
CA ASP A 160 -22.73 2.19 -24.62
C ASP A 160 -22.70 0.67 -24.40
N ASN A 161 -23.82 0.03 -24.73
CA ASN A 161 -24.11 -1.41 -24.63
C ASN A 161 -24.29 -1.93 -23.20
N TYR A 162 -24.55 -1.06 -22.23
CA TYR A 162 -24.99 -1.43 -20.90
C TYR A 162 -26.47 -1.07 -20.72
N ALA A 163 -27.19 -1.92 -19.99
CA ALA A 163 -28.61 -1.70 -19.73
C ALA A 163 -28.81 -0.72 -18.56
N ASP A 164 -29.70 0.26 -18.76
CA ASP A 164 -30.16 1.28 -17.79
C ASP A 164 -30.46 0.65 -16.41
N VAL A 165 -29.93 1.24 -15.34
CA VAL A 165 -30.14 0.80 -13.94
C VAL A 165 -31.60 0.94 -13.47
N THR A 166 -32.34 1.89 -14.00
CA THR A 166 -33.75 2.14 -13.72
C THR A 166 -34.67 1.13 -14.42
N MET A 167 -34.20 0.52 -15.50
CA MET A 167 -34.90 -0.59 -16.15
C MET A 167 -34.54 -1.93 -15.51
N THR A 168 -35.53 -2.83 -15.46
CA THR A 168 -35.26 -4.19 -14.97
C THR A 168 -34.60 -4.98 -16.10
N CYS A 169 -33.31 -5.33 -15.97
CA CYS A 169 -32.63 -6.22 -16.93
C CYS A 169 -32.74 -7.68 -16.50
N SER A 170 -33.22 -8.56 -17.38
CA SER A 170 -33.39 -9.99 -17.11
C SER A 170 -32.93 -10.87 -18.28
N GLY A 171 -31.90 -11.67 -18.06
CA GLY A 171 -31.36 -12.59 -19.07
C GLY A 171 -30.49 -11.88 -20.10
N SER A 172 -31.08 -11.41 -21.19
CA SER A 172 -30.39 -10.74 -22.29
C SER A 172 -31.23 -9.61 -22.85
N PHE A 173 -30.62 -8.56 -23.39
CA PHE A 173 -31.31 -7.45 -24.07
C PHE A 173 -30.66 -7.15 -25.42
N ARG A 174 -31.29 -6.34 -26.28
CA ARG A 174 -30.69 -5.80 -27.52
C ARG A 174 -30.16 -4.40 -27.30
N ASP A 175 -28.89 -4.18 -27.67
CA ASP A 175 -28.29 -2.84 -27.66
C ASP A 175 -28.86 -1.94 -28.77
N GLY A 176 -28.48 -0.66 -28.80
CA GLY A 176 -28.86 0.29 -29.85
C GLY A 176 -28.43 -0.10 -31.28
N LEU A 177 -27.60 -1.13 -31.44
CA LEU A 177 -27.18 -1.71 -32.72
C LEU A 177 -27.93 -3.02 -33.06
N GLY A 178 -28.89 -3.44 -32.22
CA GLY A 178 -29.70 -4.64 -32.39
C GLY A 178 -29.01 -5.94 -32.00
N VAL A 179 -27.84 -5.88 -31.37
CA VAL A 179 -27.04 -7.05 -30.97
C VAL A 179 -27.43 -7.49 -29.56
N VAL A 180 -27.64 -8.80 -29.39
CA VAL A 180 -28.04 -9.39 -28.11
C VAL A 180 -26.87 -9.39 -27.11
N ARG A 181 -27.04 -8.74 -25.96
CA ARG A 181 -26.12 -8.65 -24.81
C ARG A 181 -26.68 -9.40 -23.60
N LEU A 182 -25.81 -9.88 -22.71
CA LEU A 182 -26.22 -10.57 -21.48
C LEU A 182 -26.31 -9.58 -20.32
N CYS A 183 -27.46 -9.48 -19.65
CA CYS A 183 -27.64 -8.61 -18.48
C CYS A 183 -26.62 -8.88 -17.36
N SER A 184 -26.13 -10.13 -17.23
CA SER A 184 -25.12 -10.49 -16.23
C SER A 184 -23.75 -9.83 -16.44
N SER A 185 -23.51 -9.27 -17.62
CA SER A 185 -22.22 -8.68 -18.00
C SER A 185 -22.36 -7.25 -18.54
N PHE A 186 -23.58 -6.85 -18.88
CA PHE A 186 -23.90 -5.63 -19.60
C PHE A 186 -25.15 -4.95 -19.01
N GLY A 187 -25.38 -5.06 -17.71
CA GLY A 187 -26.46 -4.33 -17.04
C GLY A 187 -25.91 -3.48 -15.90
N GLY A 188 -26.69 -2.48 -15.45
CA GLY A 188 -26.32 -1.62 -14.32
C GLY A 188 -25.59 -0.35 -14.74
N ASP A 189 -25.95 0.20 -15.91
CA ASP A 189 -25.54 1.54 -16.31
C ASP A 189 -26.08 2.57 -15.31
N CYS A 190 -25.20 3.34 -14.69
CA CYS A 190 -25.56 4.31 -13.66
C CYS A 190 -25.85 5.72 -14.20
N ASP A 191 -25.65 5.97 -15.50
CA ASP A 191 -26.02 7.23 -16.13
C ASP A 191 -26.35 7.09 -17.63
N ASP A 192 -27.65 6.93 -17.88
CA ASP A 192 -28.26 6.67 -19.20
C ASP A 192 -28.10 7.81 -20.24
N ASN A 193 -27.34 8.86 -19.92
CA ASN A 193 -27.04 9.96 -20.82
C ASN A 193 -25.55 10.06 -21.16
N SER A 194 -24.72 9.11 -20.72
CA SER A 194 -23.27 9.21 -20.77
C SER A 194 -22.57 7.87 -20.94
N ASN A 195 -22.22 7.57 -22.19
CA ASN A 195 -21.52 6.33 -22.57
C ASN A 195 -20.13 6.10 -21.95
N ALA A 196 -19.68 7.01 -21.10
CA ALA A 196 -18.47 6.93 -20.31
C ALA A 196 -18.73 6.48 -18.86
N ARG A 197 -19.98 6.21 -18.48
CA ARG A 197 -20.41 5.90 -17.11
C ARG A 197 -21.17 4.59 -17.04
N ASN A 198 -20.46 3.48 -17.18
CA ASN A 198 -20.99 2.13 -17.17
C ASN A 198 -20.04 1.15 -16.48
N PRO A 199 -20.51 -0.04 -16.07
CA PRO A 199 -19.68 -1.06 -15.42
C PRO A 199 -18.38 -1.50 -16.11
N GLY A 200 -18.19 -1.18 -17.39
CA GLY A 200 -16.94 -1.44 -18.13
C GLY A 200 -15.98 -0.25 -18.20
N ALA A 201 -16.38 0.92 -17.70
CA ALA A 201 -15.60 2.14 -17.78
C ALA A 201 -14.40 2.13 -16.82
N THR A 202 -13.43 2.99 -17.10
CA THR A 202 -12.28 3.23 -16.23
C THR A 202 -12.52 4.50 -15.45
N GLU A 203 -12.23 4.49 -14.14
CA GLU A 203 -12.36 5.68 -13.33
C GLU A 203 -11.46 6.82 -13.81
N LEU A 204 -11.98 8.03 -13.63
CA LEU A 204 -11.28 9.29 -13.77
C LEU A 204 -11.22 9.96 -12.39
N CYS A 205 -10.17 10.74 -12.16
CA CYS A 205 -10.03 11.50 -10.91
C CYS A 205 -10.88 12.77 -10.90
N ASP A 206 -12.19 12.63 -11.07
CA ASP A 206 -13.15 13.74 -11.15
C ASP A 206 -14.36 13.59 -10.21
N ALA A 207 -14.31 12.62 -9.28
CA ALA A 207 -15.34 12.33 -8.28
C ALA A 207 -16.68 11.81 -8.86
N ILE A 208 -16.71 11.47 -10.14
CA ILE A 208 -17.82 10.78 -10.78
C ILE A 208 -17.49 9.29 -10.77
N ASP A 209 -18.47 8.44 -10.47
CA ASP A 209 -18.33 6.99 -10.51
C ASP A 209 -18.52 6.55 -11.97
N GLN A 210 -17.44 6.31 -12.69
CA GLN A 210 -17.54 5.91 -14.09
C GLN A 210 -17.93 4.44 -14.23
N ASN A 211 -17.47 3.57 -13.34
CA ASN A 211 -17.67 2.12 -13.44
C ASN A 211 -18.84 1.59 -12.62
N CYS A 212 -19.63 2.48 -12.03
CA CYS A 212 -20.87 2.16 -11.33
C CYS A 212 -20.70 1.12 -10.21
N ASP A 213 -19.51 1.02 -9.60
CA ASP A 213 -19.23 0.07 -8.51
C ASP A 213 -19.53 0.67 -7.12
N GLY A 214 -19.93 1.94 -7.08
CA GLY A 214 -20.20 2.71 -5.87
C GLY A 214 -18.96 3.41 -5.30
N ASN A 215 -17.82 3.37 -5.98
CA ASN A 215 -16.58 4.00 -5.56
C ASN A 215 -15.90 4.78 -6.70
N PRO A 216 -16.11 6.11 -6.77
CA PRO A 216 -15.59 6.98 -7.84
C PRO A 216 -14.06 7.19 -7.84
N TYR A 217 -13.34 6.40 -7.04
CA TYR A 217 -11.90 6.54 -6.83
C TYR A 217 -11.17 5.19 -6.85
N ASN A 218 -11.84 4.11 -7.23
CA ASN A 218 -11.19 2.81 -7.39
C ASN A 218 -10.32 2.77 -8.67
N GLY A 219 -9.52 1.73 -8.87
CA GLY A 219 -8.60 1.66 -10.02
C GLY A 219 -7.38 2.59 -9.96
N PHE A 220 -7.37 3.56 -9.05
CA PHE A 220 -6.20 4.33 -8.64
C PHE A 220 -5.53 3.71 -7.42
N THR A 221 -4.22 3.88 -7.25
CA THR A 221 -3.67 3.83 -5.90
C THR A 221 -4.27 5.05 -5.18
N GLN A 222 -4.84 4.87 -3.97
CA GLN A 222 -5.52 5.94 -3.21
C GLN A 222 -4.73 7.26 -3.20
N GLU A 223 -3.42 7.12 -3.22
CA GLU A 223 -2.40 8.14 -3.29
C GLU A 223 -2.01 8.55 -4.73
N THR A 224 -2.91 8.46 -5.71
CA THR A 224 -2.71 8.98 -7.09
C THR A 224 -3.93 9.73 -7.61
N CYS A 225 -4.91 9.97 -6.76
CA CYS A 225 -6.11 10.72 -7.10
C CYS A 225 -6.31 11.94 -6.19
N GLN A 226 -6.08 13.15 -6.73
CA GLN A 226 -6.21 14.42 -5.97
C GLN A 226 -7.58 14.56 -5.31
N ALA A 227 -8.64 14.32 -6.07
CA ALA A 227 -10.01 14.41 -5.56
C ALA A 227 -10.26 13.44 -4.40
N PHE A 228 -9.66 12.24 -4.43
CA PHE A 228 -9.73 11.30 -3.31
C PHE A 228 -9.04 11.88 -2.07
N CYS A 229 -7.79 12.35 -2.20
CA CYS A 229 -7.05 12.96 -1.08
C CYS A 229 -7.86 14.09 -0.44
N GLU A 230 -8.34 15.04 -1.25
CA GLU A 230 -9.11 16.20 -0.78
C GLU A 230 -10.42 15.77 -0.12
N SER A 231 -11.10 14.73 -0.63
CA SER A 231 -12.34 14.21 -0.03
C SER A 231 -12.13 13.62 1.37
N GLN A 232 -10.96 13.03 1.61
CA GLN A 232 -10.56 12.48 2.92
C GLN A 232 -9.95 13.56 3.83
N GLY A 233 -9.90 14.81 3.36
CA GLY A 233 -9.34 15.95 4.08
C GLY A 233 -7.83 16.13 3.91
N PHE A 234 -7.17 15.38 3.02
CA PHE A 234 -5.75 15.48 2.74
C PHE A 234 -5.42 16.51 1.64
N THR A 235 -4.25 17.15 1.72
CA THR A 235 -3.71 18.03 0.67
C THR A 235 -2.97 17.22 -0.39
N TRP A 236 -3.18 17.50 -1.68
CA TRP A 236 -2.42 16.89 -2.77
C TRP A 236 -1.08 17.59 -3.03
N SER A 237 0.05 16.86 -2.99
CA SER A 237 1.39 17.44 -3.11
C SER A 237 2.00 17.50 -4.51
N ASP A 238 1.43 16.79 -5.50
CA ASP A 238 1.89 16.75 -6.90
C ASP A 238 3.38 16.36 -7.10
N ASN A 239 4.00 15.65 -6.15
CA ASN A 239 5.44 15.34 -6.17
C ASN A 239 5.86 14.21 -7.13
N GLY A 240 5.00 13.78 -8.05
CA GLY A 240 5.38 12.88 -9.15
C GLY A 240 5.73 11.43 -8.74
N GLY A 241 5.24 10.96 -7.60
CA GLY A 241 5.35 9.57 -7.12
C GLY A 241 4.00 8.92 -6.83
N ASN A 242 4.02 7.68 -6.32
CA ASN A 242 2.82 6.94 -5.89
C ASN A 242 2.21 7.45 -4.58
N LEU A 243 2.85 8.42 -3.89
CA LEU A 243 2.41 9.06 -2.64
C LEU A 243 2.28 10.57 -2.85
N ASN A 244 1.06 11.10 -2.75
CA ASN A 244 0.75 12.52 -2.93
C ASN A 244 -0.40 13.04 -2.06
N CYS A 245 -1.11 12.19 -1.31
CA CYS A 245 -1.99 12.66 -0.24
C CYS A 245 -1.13 13.01 0.98
N CYS A 246 -0.99 14.28 1.32
CA CYS A 246 -0.29 14.76 2.51
C CYS A 246 -1.30 15.40 3.48
N GLY A 247 -1.39 14.86 4.70
CA GLY A 247 -1.91 15.52 5.90
C GLY A 247 -3.35 16.05 5.94
N ASN A 248 -4.09 15.83 7.04
CA ASN A 248 -5.49 16.23 7.20
C ASN A 248 -5.74 17.44 8.12
N ASN A 249 -4.69 18.18 8.49
CA ASN A 249 -4.84 19.35 9.34
C ASN A 249 -3.77 20.44 9.09
N ALA A 250 -4.01 21.63 9.66
CA ALA A 250 -3.36 22.93 9.40
C ALA A 250 -1.84 23.02 9.66
N ASN A 251 -1.18 21.87 9.79
CA ASN A 251 0.17 21.72 10.30
C ASN A 251 1.01 20.73 9.48
N GLU A 252 0.46 20.13 8.43
CA GLU A 252 1.18 19.28 7.47
C GLU A 252 1.47 20.02 6.15
N ASP A 253 1.03 21.28 6.04
CA ASP A 253 1.21 22.12 4.84
C ASP A 253 2.44 23.05 4.87
N SER A 254 3.24 23.09 5.95
CA SER A 254 4.53 23.76 5.82
C SER A 254 5.52 23.63 6.97
N PRO A 255 6.82 23.54 6.61
CA PRO A 255 7.31 23.38 5.23
C PRO A 255 7.28 21.90 4.84
N PHE A 256 6.64 21.55 3.71
CA PHE A 256 6.97 20.32 2.97
C PHE A 256 8.47 20.30 2.74
N GLN A 257 9.09 19.14 2.93
CA GLN A 257 10.52 18.95 2.82
C GLN A 257 10.78 17.86 1.79
N ALA A 258 11.75 18.06 0.88
CA ALA A 258 12.12 17.01 -0.07
C ALA A 258 12.81 15.80 0.60
N THR A 259 13.14 15.93 1.88
CA THR A 259 13.76 14.95 2.75
C THR A 259 13.33 15.32 4.17
N GLU A 260 12.85 14.37 4.96
CA GLU A 260 12.43 14.64 6.33
C GLU A 260 13.61 15.12 7.20
N THR A 261 13.66 16.43 7.50
CA THR A 261 14.67 17.06 8.38
C THR A 261 14.10 17.50 9.73
N ALA A 262 12.77 17.47 9.89
CA ALA A 262 12.08 17.81 11.13
C ALA A 262 11.64 16.54 11.88
N CYS A 263 12.62 15.76 12.34
CA CYS A 263 12.46 14.39 12.87
C CYS A 263 11.90 14.27 14.30
N THR A 264 11.14 15.27 14.78
CA THR A 264 10.65 15.31 16.17
C THR A 264 9.22 15.79 16.30
N ASP A 265 8.54 16.01 15.18
CA ASP A 265 7.22 16.64 15.18
C ASP A 265 6.09 15.65 14.86
N THR A 266 6.40 14.36 14.72
CA THR A 266 5.45 13.25 14.48
C THR A 266 4.70 13.37 13.17
N ARG A 267 5.27 14.07 12.19
CA ARG A 267 4.64 14.33 10.89
C ARG A 267 5.49 13.83 9.74
N ASP A 268 4.81 13.24 8.76
CA ASP A 268 5.41 12.84 7.48
C ASP A 268 5.63 14.09 6.61
N ASN A 269 6.70 14.82 6.91
CA ASN A 269 6.97 16.13 6.31
C ASN A 269 7.51 16.04 4.87
N ASP A 270 7.90 14.85 4.40
CA ASP A 270 8.31 14.58 3.02
C ASP A 270 7.32 13.69 2.23
N CYS A 271 6.23 13.29 2.89
CA CYS A 271 5.11 12.52 2.35
C CYS A 271 5.52 11.16 1.75
N ASN A 272 6.47 10.46 2.39
CA ASN A 272 6.95 9.16 1.92
C ASN A 272 6.28 7.96 2.63
N GLY A 273 5.37 8.21 3.58
CA GLY A 273 4.62 7.22 4.33
C GLY A 273 5.28 6.74 5.63
N LEU A 274 6.42 7.34 6.01
CA LEU A 274 7.11 7.10 7.28
C LEU A 274 7.09 8.38 8.13
N ILE A 275 7.23 8.24 9.45
CA ILE A 275 7.25 9.37 10.39
C ILE A 275 8.51 9.30 11.26
N ASP A 276 9.18 10.43 11.44
CA ASP A 276 10.30 10.63 12.37
C ASP A 276 11.28 9.43 12.44
N VAL A 277 11.33 8.74 13.58
CA VAL A 277 12.28 7.66 13.91
C VAL A 277 12.10 6.40 13.06
N ASN A 278 10.98 6.29 12.35
CA ASN A 278 10.73 5.21 11.40
C ASN A 278 11.17 5.58 9.98
N ASP A 279 11.56 6.83 9.75
CA ASP A 279 12.10 7.31 8.48
C ASP A 279 13.62 7.22 8.45
N ALA A 280 14.16 6.62 7.38
CA ALA A 280 15.59 6.50 7.17
C ALA A 280 16.29 7.86 6.96
N ALA A 281 15.58 8.87 6.44
CA ALA A 281 16.06 10.25 6.30
C ALA A 281 16.29 10.92 7.67
N CYS A 282 15.61 10.45 8.71
CA CYS A 282 15.67 10.97 10.07
C CYS A 282 16.62 10.21 11.02
N ILE A 283 17.26 9.14 10.54
CA ILE A 283 18.30 8.43 11.29
C ILE A 283 19.63 9.16 11.13
N THR A 284 20.02 9.91 12.16
CA THR A 284 21.34 10.54 12.23
C THR A 284 22.14 9.98 13.41
N CYS A 285 23.16 9.18 13.12
CA CYS A 285 24.15 8.77 14.10
C CYS A 285 25.34 9.74 14.03
N VAL A 286 25.61 10.44 15.13
CA VAL A 286 26.78 11.30 15.29
C VAL A 286 27.78 10.57 16.18
N ASP A 287 29.05 10.62 15.80
CA ASP A 287 30.19 10.14 16.59
C ASP A 287 30.88 11.41 17.11
N ALA A 288 30.56 11.82 18.35
CA ALA A 288 30.97 13.12 18.87
C ALA A 288 32.40 13.14 19.44
N ASP A 289 32.94 12.00 19.88
CA ASP A 289 34.30 11.89 20.44
C ASP A 289 35.32 11.24 19.49
N GLY A 290 34.87 10.67 18.37
CA GLY A 290 35.67 10.14 17.28
C GLY A 290 36.18 8.71 17.49
N ASP A 291 35.55 7.92 18.36
CA ASP A 291 35.93 6.55 18.68
C ASP A 291 35.36 5.50 17.69
N THR A 292 34.59 5.94 16.69
CA THR A 292 33.89 5.14 15.67
C THR A 292 32.70 4.33 16.19
N ARG A 293 32.23 4.63 17.39
CA ARG A 293 30.96 4.21 17.95
C ARG A 293 29.99 5.38 17.91
N PHE A 294 28.72 5.08 18.14
CA PHE A 294 27.65 6.07 18.11
C PHE A 294 26.84 5.89 19.38
N ALA A 295 26.54 6.98 20.07
CA ALA A 295 25.68 6.90 21.24
C ALA A 295 24.26 6.45 20.93
N ILE A 296 23.72 5.66 21.86
CA ILE A 296 22.31 5.28 21.80
C ILE A 296 21.43 6.51 22.02
N SER A 297 20.60 6.83 21.04
CA SER A 297 19.66 7.96 21.14
C SER A 297 18.38 7.67 20.37
N ALA A 298 17.37 8.52 20.55
CA ALA A 298 16.13 8.45 19.77
C ALA A 298 16.37 8.57 18.25
N PHE A 299 17.47 9.22 17.85
CA PHE A 299 17.85 9.45 16.44
C PHE A 299 18.92 8.48 15.94
N CYS A 300 19.50 7.68 16.84
CA CYS A 300 20.37 6.55 16.51
C CYS A 300 20.03 5.35 17.41
N PRO A 301 18.91 4.65 17.15
CA PRO A 301 18.49 3.49 17.95
C PRO A 301 19.48 2.31 17.88
N SER A 302 20.30 2.28 16.83
CA SER A 302 21.39 1.32 16.64
C SER A 302 22.70 1.73 17.32
N GLY A 303 22.74 2.88 18.00
CA GLY A 303 23.87 3.30 18.79
C GLY A 303 24.12 2.35 19.95
N THR A 304 25.39 2.17 20.29
CA THR A 304 25.83 1.25 21.35
C THR A 304 26.70 1.93 22.40
N ASP A 305 27.19 3.12 22.12
CA ASP A 305 28.00 3.88 23.07
C ASP A 305 27.13 4.49 24.20
N CYS A 306 27.62 4.37 25.43
CA CYS A 306 26.98 4.88 26.63
C CYS A 306 27.43 6.28 27.03
N ASP A 307 28.55 6.80 26.47
CA ASP A 307 29.01 8.18 26.68
C ASP A 307 29.77 8.74 25.46
N ASP A 308 29.02 9.27 24.49
CA ASP A 308 29.50 9.91 23.24
C ASP A 308 30.48 11.09 23.44
N SER A 309 30.73 11.51 24.67
CA SER A 309 31.65 12.60 24.98
C SER A 309 33.06 12.12 25.35
N ARG A 310 33.28 10.80 25.42
CA ARG A 310 34.52 10.19 25.91
C ARG A 310 34.92 9.00 25.05
N ALA A 311 35.93 9.20 24.20
CA ALA A 311 36.46 8.13 23.34
C ALA A 311 37.10 6.94 24.10
N THR A 312 37.16 6.97 25.43
CA THR A 312 37.57 5.86 26.30
C THR A 312 36.38 5.07 26.85
N VAL A 313 35.15 5.50 26.58
CA VAL A 313 33.92 4.86 27.02
C VAL A 313 33.24 4.31 25.78
N TYR A 314 33.18 2.98 25.65
CA TYR A 314 32.49 2.30 24.57
C TYR A 314 32.33 0.82 24.86
N PRO A 315 31.41 0.11 24.18
CA PRO A 315 31.21 -1.32 24.38
C PRO A 315 32.49 -2.15 24.26
N GLY A 316 32.90 -2.75 25.38
CA GLY A 316 34.10 -3.56 25.48
C GLY A 316 35.42 -2.78 25.52
N ALA A 317 35.40 -1.49 25.87
CA ALA A 317 36.60 -0.75 26.22
C ALA A 317 37.29 -1.39 27.44
N PRO A 318 38.61 -1.27 27.58
CA PRO A 318 39.28 -1.59 28.84
C PRO A 318 38.85 -0.62 29.94
N GLU A 319 38.53 -1.14 31.12
CA GLU A 319 38.32 -0.32 32.32
C GLU A 319 39.60 0.43 32.68
N ILE A 320 39.45 1.73 32.89
CA ILE A 320 40.48 2.65 33.31
C ILE A 320 40.09 3.12 34.69
N CYS A 321 41.01 3.03 35.64
CA CYS A 321 40.83 3.42 37.04
C CYS A 321 40.57 4.93 37.23
N ASP A 322 39.42 5.39 36.76
CA ASP A 322 38.95 6.77 36.70
C ASP A 322 37.54 6.91 37.31
N GLY A 323 36.90 5.78 37.67
CA GLY A 323 35.60 5.74 38.33
C GLY A 323 34.43 5.92 37.37
N PHE A 324 34.62 5.66 36.08
CA PHE A 324 33.56 5.57 35.08
C PHE A 324 33.36 4.11 34.65
N ASP A 325 32.20 3.82 34.06
CA ASP A 325 31.95 2.54 33.37
C ASP A 325 32.48 2.72 31.93
N ASN A 326 33.72 2.30 31.67
CA ASN A 326 34.33 2.49 30.35
C ASN A 326 33.80 1.49 29.34
N ASP A 327 33.41 0.29 29.76
CA ASP A 327 33.06 -0.80 28.84
C ASP A 327 31.56 -0.89 28.50
N CYS A 328 30.75 0.00 29.09
CA CYS A 328 29.30 0.09 28.97
C CYS A 328 28.56 -1.18 29.43
N ALA A 329 29.12 -1.94 30.39
CA ALA A 329 28.50 -3.15 30.93
C ALA A 329 27.42 -2.89 31.99
N GLY A 330 27.17 -1.64 32.36
CA GLY A 330 26.06 -1.24 33.23
C GLY A 330 26.45 -1.08 34.70
N GLY A 331 27.67 -0.66 34.98
CA GLY A 331 28.15 -0.30 36.31
C GLY A 331 29.66 -0.12 36.37
N ILE A 332 30.10 0.79 37.26
CA ILE A 332 31.51 0.97 37.59
C ILE A 332 32.02 -0.33 38.26
N PRO A 333 33.19 -0.87 37.86
CA PRO A 333 33.77 -2.04 38.50
C PRO A 333 33.97 -1.85 40.01
N ALA A 334 33.84 -2.94 40.78
CA ALA A 334 33.91 -2.88 42.24
C ALA A 334 35.27 -2.37 42.76
N ASP A 335 36.34 -2.58 42.01
CA ASP A 335 37.68 -2.10 42.33
C ASP A 335 37.93 -0.63 41.94
N GLU A 336 36.97 0.05 41.30
CA GLU A 336 37.02 1.48 41.01
C GLU A 336 36.08 2.32 41.88
N SER A 337 35.37 1.68 42.80
CA SER A 337 34.65 2.36 43.88
C SER A 337 35.64 2.93 44.89
N ASP A 338 35.29 4.09 45.46
CA ASP A 338 35.99 4.74 46.59
C ASP A 338 34.97 4.79 47.73
N SER A 339 34.94 3.76 48.57
CA SER A 339 33.85 3.54 49.52
C SER A 339 34.00 4.34 50.82
N ASP A 340 35.18 4.85 51.13
CA ASP A 340 35.46 5.69 52.31
C ASP A 340 35.76 7.16 51.99
N SER A 341 35.85 7.51 50.70
CA SER A 341 36.01 8.87 50.18
C SER A 341 37.35 9.53 50.50
N ASP A 342 38.44 8.75 50.57
CA ASP A 342 39.80 9.27 50.72
C ASP A 342 40.51 9.62 49.40
N SER A 343 39.80 9.43 48.27
CA SER A 343 40.25 9.66 46.88
C SER A 343 41.13 8.56 46.27
N PHE A 344 41.43 7.49 47.01
CA PHE A 344 42.07 6.29 46.47
C PHE A 344 41.01 5.23 46.19
N ARG A 345 41.21 4.46 45.11
CA ARG A 345 40.39 3.28 44.77
C ARG A 345 41.24 2.04 44.94
N VAL A 346 40.58 0.89 45.03
CA VAL A 346 41.27 -0.43 45.06
C VAL A 346 42.22 -0.58 43.86
N CYS A 347 41.80 -0.17 42.66
CA CYS A 347 42.64 -0.20 41.45
C CYS A 347 43.83 0.79 41.48
N GLN A 348 43.82 1.77 42.38
CA GLN A 348 44.94 2.70 42.64
C GLN A 348 45.89 2.21 43.74
N GLY A 349 45.65 1.02 44.29
CA GLY A 349 46.47 0.40 45.32
C GLY A 349 45.95 0.57 46.74
N ASP A 350 44.72 1.04 46.92
CA ASP A 350 44.07 1.05 48.23
C ASP A 350 43.85 -0.38 48.74
N CYS A 351 44.48 -0.69 49.87
CA CYS A 351 44.43 -1.97 50.52
C CYS A 351 43.22 -2.13 51.46
N ARG A 352 42.52 -1.04 51.83
CA ARG A 352 41.30 -1.04 52.64
C ARG A 352 40.34 0.13 52.29
N ASP A 353 39.61 -0.03 51.20
CA ASP A 353 38.54 0.86 50.67
C ASP A 353 37.39 1.26 51.62
N THR A 354 37.38 0.81 52.87
CA THR A 354 36.35 1.19 53.87
C THR A 354 36.93 1.99 55.03
N ASP A 355 38.20 2.37 54.96
CA ASP A 355 38.96 3.07 55.98
C ASP A 355 39.82 4.19 55.38
N ALA A 356 39.29 5.42 55.38
CA ALA A 356 39.92 6.61 54.82
C ALA A 356 41.28 7.03 55.43
N LEU A 357 41.77 6.28 56.41
CA LEU A 357 43.10 6.43 57.00
C LEU A 357 44.10 5.41 56.44
N THR A 358 43.67 4.52 55.55
CA THR A 358 44.45 3.43 54.98
C THR A 358 44.49 3.57 53.46
N TYR A 359 45.58 4.14 52.93
CA TYR A 359 45.76 4.38 51.50
C TYR A 359 47.25 4.47 51.14
N PRO A 360 47.64 4.30 49.86
CA PRO A 360 49.03 4.43 49.42
C PRO A 360 49.71 5.72 49.88
N GLY A 361 50.72 5.57 50.76
CA GLY A 361 51.48 6.69 51.31
C GLY A 361 50.80 7.44 52.46
N ALA A 362 49.77 6.85 53.09
CA ALA A 362 49.26 7.32 54.37
C ALA A 362 50.36 7.32 55.45
N GLN A 363 50.11 7.98 56.56
CA GLN A 363 51.01 7.89 57.71
C GLN A 363 50.60 6.68 58.55
N GLU A 364 51.56 5.79 58.86
CA GLU A 364 51.36 4.72 59.84
C GLU A 364 50.87 5.26 61.20
N ILE A 365 49.72 4.76 61.67
CA ILE A 365 49.11 5.18 62.93
C ILE A 365 49.01 4.00 63.90
N CYS A 366 49.82 4.04 64.95
CA CYS A 366 49.75 3.09 66.05
C CYS A 366 48.58 3.41 67.00
N ILE A 367 47.34 3.08 66.64
CA ILE A 367 46.19 3.19 67.56
C ILE A 367 46.00 1.92 68.39
N SER A 368 45.79 2.09 69.70
CA SER A 368 45.77 1.00 70.69
C SER A 368 44.61 -0.01 70.57
N THR A 369 43.75 0.11 69.55
CA THR A 369 42.55 -0.72 69.37
C THR A 369 42.61 -1.66 68.18
N ASN A 370 43.57 -1.50 67.26
CA ASN A 370 43.81 -2.42 66.14
C ASN A 370 45.31 -2.47 65.84
N PHE A 371 46.02 -3.39 66.49
CA PHE A 371 47.36 -3.78 66.07
C PHE A 371 47.22 -4.60 64.77
N ASP A 372 48.14 -4.45 63.82
CA ASP A 372 48.15 -5.14 62.52
C ASP A 372 47.38 -4.49 61.34
N ILE A 373 47.32 -3.15 61.27
CA ILE A 373 46.87 -2.42 60.07
C ILE A 373 48.09 -1.83 59.36
N ASP A 374 48.29 -2.20 58.10
CA ASP A 374 49.17 -1.51 57.15
C ASP A 374 48.38 -0.31 56.62
N ASN A 375 48.71 0.90 57.09
CA ASN A 375 47.96 2.11 56.74
C ASN A 375 48.44 2.67 55.40
N ASP A 376 49.72 2.51 55.06
CA ASP A 376 50.29 3.08 53.84
C ASP A 376 50.32 2.12 52.63
N CYS A 377 49.79 0.91 52.81
CA CYS A 377 49.63 -0.15 51.83
C CYS A 377 50.95 -0.63 51.18
N ASP A 378 52.08 -0.53 51.89
CA ASP A 378 53.39 -0.94 51.39
C ASP A 378 53.71 -2.44 51.62
N GLY A 379 52.82 -3.16 52.31
CA GLY A 379 52.94 -4.57 52.65
C GLY A 379 53.70 -4.84 53.95
N LEU A 380 54.04 -3.80 54.70
CA LEU A 380 54.68 -3.83 56.00
C LEU A 380 53.70 -3.25 57.03
N VAL A 381 53.75 -3.80 58.24
CA VAL A 381 52.80 -3.45 59.32
C VAL A 381 53.59 -2.77 60.41
N ASP A 382 53.11 -1.59 60.86
CA ASP A 382 53.65 -0.85 62.00
C ASP A 382 55.16 -0.52 61.84
N GLU A 383 55.55 0.06 60.69
CA GLU A 383 56.92 0.53 60.42
C GLU A 383 57.28 1.78 61.26
N PRO A 384 58.55 1.96 61.67
CA PRO A 384 58.94 3.17 62.39
C PRO A 384 58.88 4.40 61.48
N ILE A 385 58.09 5.40 61.88
CA ILE A 385 58.06 6.74 61.28
C ILE A 385 59.49 7.24 61.06
N PHE A 386 59.81 7.57 59.80
CA PHE A 386 61.12 7.91 59.28
C PHE A 386 61.97 8.79 60.25
N GLY A 387 62.97 8.18 60.92
CA GLY A 387 64.00 8.93 61.65
C GLY A 387 64.40 8.48 63.07
N GLN A 388 64.02 7.29 63.56
CA GLN A 388 64.51 6.77 64.85
C GLN A 388 65.23 5.41 64.65
N PRO A 389 66.42 5.18 65.27
CA PRO A 389 67.21 3.98 65.03
C PRO A 389 66.62 2.74 65.70
N LEU A 390 66.52 1.66 64.93
CA LEU A 390 66.16 0.29 65.33
C LEU A 390 67.09 -0.21 66.44
N ASN A 391 66.61 -0.20 67.69
CA ASN A 391 67.22 -1.01 68.74
C ASN A 391 66.27 -1.26 69.91
N THR A 392 65.39 -2.24 69.78
CA THR A 392 65.21 -3.36 70.73
C THR A 392 64.14 -4.28 70.14
N GLY A 393 64.31 -5.60 70.22
CA GLY A 393 63.30 -6.56 69.77
C GLY A 393 62.07 -6.60 70.67
N LEU A 394 61.31 -5.51 70.71
CA LEU A 394 60.03 -5.37 71.39
C LEU A 394 59.01 -4.85 70.36
N ARG A 395 57.83 -5.48 70.34
CA ARG A 395 56.67 -5.03 69.55
C ARG A 395 56.33 -3.61 69.97
N ASP A 396 56.62 -2.63 69.13
CA ASP A 396 56.65 -1.22 69.50
C ASP A 396 55.35 -0.50 69.15
N CYS A 397 54.26 -0.93 69.81
CA CYS A 397 53.08 -0.10 70.03
C CYS A 397 52.77 -0.05 71.55
N THR A 398 53.83 0.00 72.39
CA THR A 398 53.69 0.26 73.83
C THR A 398 54.11 1.68 74.14
N LEU A 399 53.12 2.57 74.20
CA LEU A 399 53.28 3.97 74.57
C LEU A 399 53.80 4.10 76.01
N GLN A 400 55.05 4.52 76.12
CA GLN A 400 55.65 5.04 77.33
C GLN A 400 55.08 6.45 77.58
N CYS A 401 53.91 6.53 78.23
CA CYS A 401 53.42 7.75 78.89
C CYS A 401 52.81 7.41 80.25
N ALA A 402 53.66 7.63 81.26
CA ALA A 402 53.44 7.80 82.69
C ALA A 402 52.00 7.73 83.23
N GLY A 403 51.72 6.69 84.00
CA GLY A 403 50.53 6.63 84.86
C GLY A 403 50.25 5.33 85.60
N ASP A 404 51.20 4.41 85.77
CA ASP A 404 50.96 3.21 86.58
C ASP A 404 51.03 3.52 88.07
N VAL A 405 49.87 3.53 88.73
CA VAL A 405 49.73 2.95 90.06
C VAL A 405 48.57 1.96 90.05
N GLN A 406 48.85 0.73 89.65
CA GLN A 406 48.23 -0.45 90.25
C GLN A 406 49.34 -1.45 90.56
N THR A 407 49.77 -1.38 91.82
CA THR A 407 50.41 -2.43 92.61
C THR A 407 50.57 -3.80 91.95
N LEU A 408 51.80 -4.26 91.73
CA LEU A 408 52.16 -5.67 91.92
C LEU A 408 53.61 -5.77 92.38
N ALA A 409 53.83 -6.74 93.25
CA ALA A 409 54.92 -6.82 94.20
C ALA A 409 56.31 -7.09 93.58
N SER A 410 57.33 -6.60 94.31
CA SER A 410 58.59 -7.28 94.61
C SER A 410 59.57 -7.57 93.45
N ILE A 411 60.74 -6.93 93.46
CA ILE A 411 62.02 -7.48 93.96
C ILE A 411 63.16 -6.52 93.56
N ASP A 412 63.90 -6.09 94.59
CA ASP A 412 65.29 -5.60 94.69
C ASP A 412 66.13 -5.40 93.40
N TYR A 413 66.84 -4.27 93.29
CA TYR A 413 68.23 -4.14 93.77
C TYR A 413 68.76 -2.69 93.56
N TRP A 414 68.92 -1.96 94.67
CA TRP A 414 70.07 -1.12 95.09
C TRP A 414 70.54 0.21 94.45
N TYR A 415 70.88 1.12 95.39
CA TYR A 415 71.84 2.26 95.40
C TYR A 415 71.47 3.50 94.53
N SER A 416 71.55 4.76 94.98
CA SER A 416 72.25 5.40 96.08
C SER A 416 71.86 6.90 96.16
N THR A 417 71.83 7.47 97.38
CA THR A 417 72.06 8.89 97.78
C THR A 417 71.15 9.99 97.16
N GLN A 418 70.59 10.98 97.86
CA GLN A 418 70.60 11.44 99.25
C GLN A 418 69.57 12.60 99.34
N ILE A 419 68.95 12.77 100.52
CA ILE A 419 68.48 14.04 101.13
C ILE A 419 67.20 14.72 100.55
N GLY A 420 66.10 14.57 101.29
CA GLY A 420 65.62 15.67 102.15
C GLY A 420 64.38 16.48 101.74
N MET A 421 63.27 16.12 102.38
CA MET A 421 62.24 16.99 102.98
C MET A 421 61.17 17.70 102.12
N LEU A 422 59.93 17.35 102.50
CA LEU A 422 58.64 18.06 102.48
C LEU A 422 58.60 19.48 101.91
N ASP A 423 57.58 19.74 101.09
CA ASP A 423 56.58 20.74 101.46
C ASP A 423 55.19 20.45 100.87
N ILE A 424 54.18 20.62 101.73
CA ILE A 424 52.76 20.65 101.40
C ILE A 424 52.44 22.10 101.06
N VAL A 425 51.94 22.40 99.86
CA VAL A 425 51.14 23.61 99.63
C VAL A 425 49.94 23.28 98.76
N GLN A 426 48.80 23.74 99.27
CA GLN A 426 47.45 23.57 98.77
C GLN A 426 47.22 24.31 97.46
N GLY A 427 46.35 23.72 96.63
CA GLY A 427 45.29 24.39 95.89
C GLY A 427 45.71 25.27 94.72
N LEU A 428 45.18 24.95 93.53
CA LEU A 428 44.22 25.80 92.81
C LEU A 428 43.81 25.05 91.53
N GLU A 429 42.53 24.75 91.42
CA GLU A 429 41.90 24.35 90.17
C GLU A 429 41.92 25.52 89.18
N TYR A 430 42.48 25.29 87.99
CA TYR A 430 42.07 25.98 86.77
C TYR A 430 42.03 24.97 85.64
N TRP A 431 40.88 24.93 84.99
CA TRP A 431 40.54 24.11 83.84
C TRP A 431 41.33 24.58 82.60
N TYR A 432 41.84 23.63 81.80
CA TYR A 432 41.94 23.79 80.35
C TYR A 432 41.62 22.46 79.67
N VAL A 433 40.82 22.57 78.62
CA VAL A 433 40.40 21.50 77.71
C VAL A 433 41.63 21.04 76.90
N CYS A 434 41.75 19.71 76.71
CA CYS A 434 42.84 19.01 75.99
C CYS A 434 43.10 19.54 74.57
N PRO A 435 44.28 19.30 73.98
CA PRO A 435 44.39 19.27 72.53
C PRO A 435 43.61 18.08 71.96
#